data_AF-A0ABD6ERX7-F1
#
_entry.id   AF-A0ABD6ERX7-F1
#
_cell.length_a   1.000
_cell.length_b   1.000
_cell.length_c   1.000
_cell.angle_alpha   90.00
_cell.angle_beta   90.00
_cell.angle_gamma   90.00
#
_symmetry.space_group_name_H-M   'P 1'
#
loop_
_entity.id
_entity.type
_entity.pdbx_description
1 polymer ?
#
loop_
_entity_poly.entity_id
_entity_poly.type
_entity_poly.pdbx_seq_one_letter_code
_entity_poly.pdbx_strand_id
1 'polypeptide(L)'
;MSKTQTDVVAIWNVHLQDKVHRIEFEHGTTTGKRIIRVDGKEIVRRDWMFKLVGKEVFSIGEMKFVITVEAAGTFAYEYSLEVNGKAYEKFREQQSKLLQAWNVRIDGNNHRICLEKETVDVWVDGKKIDAAVS
;
A
#
# COMPACT_ATOMS: atom_id res chain seq x y z
N MET A 1 21.33 -6.15 21.88
CA MET A 1 21.15 -5.63 20.50
C MET A 1 19.92 -4.75 20.51
N SER A 2 20.09 -3.43 20.38
CA SER A 2 19.01 -2.45 20.47
C SER A 2 18.07 -2.61 19.27
N LYS A 3 16.76 -2.67 19.51
CA LYS A 3 15.78 -2.32 18.48
C LYS A 3 16.11 -0.90 18.02
N THR A 4 16.67 -0.74 16.83
CA THR A 4 16.66 0.54 16.13
C THR A 4 15.21 0.99 16.09
N GLN A 5 14.91 2.09 16.78
CA GLN A 5 13.62 2.76 16.69
C GLN A 5 13.47 3.15 15.22
N THR A 6 12.66 2.41 14.48
CA THR A 6 12.38 2.72 13.09
C THR A 6 11.51 3.98 13.10
N ASP A 7 11.92 5.06 12.46
CA ASP A 7 11.14 6.31 12.29
C ASP A 7 9.91 6.11 11.39
N VAL A 8 9.34 4.90 11.38
CA VAL A 8 8.15 4.52 10.64
C VAL A 8 6.96 5.17 11.34
N VAL A 9 6.36 6.14 10.67
CA VAL A 9 5.28 6.98 11.18
C VAL A 9 3.92 6.55 10.64
N ALA A 10 3.88 5.79 9.54
CA ALA A 10 2.63 5.30 8.97
C ALA A 10 2.83 3.95 8.26
N ILE A 11 1.80 3.11 8.35
CA ILE A 11 1.72 1.80 7.70
C ILE A 11 0.34 1.64 7.07
N TRP A 12 0.30 1.25 5.80
CA TRP A 12 -0.94 0.90 5.10
C TRP A 12 -0.87 -0.52 4.53
N ASN A 13 -1.94 -1.29 4.70
CA ASN A 13 -2.08 -2.63 4.10
C ASN A 13 -3.06 -2.52 2.92
N VAL A 14 -2.54 -2.39 1.72
CA VAL A 14 -3.35 -2.14 0.52
C VAL A 14 -3.71 -3.46 -0.12
N HIS A 15 -5.01 -3.77 -0.17
CA HIS A 15 -5.52 -4.96 -0.85
C HIS A 15 -5.59 -4.70 -2.35
N LEU A 16 -4.74 -5.39 -3.11
CA LEU A 16 -4.79 -5.45 -4.57
C LEU A 16 -5.17 -6.87 -5.01
N GLN A 17 -5.32 -7.04 -6.33
CA GLN A 17 -5.68 -8.33 -6.96
C GLN A 17 -4.64 -9.41 -6.67
N ASP A 18 -3.35 -9.06 -6.67
CA ASP A 18 -2.25 -10.00 -6.48
C ASP A 18 -2.06 -10.40 -5.03
N LYS A 19 -2.01 -9.42 -4.12
CA LYS A 19 -1.84 -9.64 -2.69
C LYS A 19 -2.23 -8.41 -1.89
N VAL A 20 -2.05 -8.52 -0.58
CA VAL A 20 -2.04 -7.35 0.30
C VAL A 20 -0.61 -6.82 0.36
N HIS A 21 -0.40 -5.62 -0.16
CA HIS A 21 0.89 -4.93 -0.07
C HIS A 21 1.00 -4.17 1.24
N ARG A 22 2.13 -4.32 1.93
CA ARG A 22 2.44 -3.54 3.12
C ARG A 22 3.30 -2.34 2.71
N ILE A 23 2.75 -1.14 2.87
CA ILE A 23 3.43 0.13 2.61
C ILE A 23 3.83 0.73 3.94
N GLU A 24 5.11 1.03 4.11
CA GLU A 24 5.67 1.67 5.31
C GLU A 24 6.28 3.01 4.91
N PHE A 25 5.97 4.05 5.70
CA PHE A 25 6.53 5.37 5.51
C PHE A 25 7.33 5.80 6.73
N GLU A 26 8.59 6.15 6.47
CA GLU A 26 9.52 6.70 7.43
C GLU A 26 9.62 8.21 7.21
N HIS A 27 9.54 9.01 8.27
CA HIS A 27 9.67 10.46 8.20
C HIS A 27 10.52 11.01 9.35
N GLY A 28 11.71 11.50 9.02
CA GLY A 28 12.60 12.16 9.98
C GLY A 28 12.25 13.65 10.10
N THR A 29 11.62 14.05 11.20
CA THR A 29 11.14 15.44 11.41
C THR A 29 12.26 16.45 11.64
N THR A 30 13.48 16.02 11.92
CA THR A 30 14.66 16.90 12.04
C THR A 30 15.34 17.17 10.70
N THR A 31 15.43 16.16 9.83
CA THR A 31 16.19 16.23 8.57
C THR A 31 15.30 16.32 7.33
N GLY A 32 13.98 16.11 7.48
CA GLY A 32 13.07 15.90 6.37
C GLY A 32 13.30 14.57 5.63
N LYS A 33 14.01 13.63 6.24
CA LYS A 33 14.26 12.30 5.66
C LYS A 33 12.94 11.60 5.36
N ARG A 34 12.82 10.97 4.19
CA ARG A 34 11.65 10.18 3.80
C ARG A 34 12.09 8.84 3.22
N ILE A 35 11.50 7.75 3.70
CA ILE A 35 11.68 6.42 3.09
C ILE A 35 10.32 5.78 2.89
N ILE A 36 10.08 5.25 1.70
CA ILE A 36 8.91 4.41 1.42
C ILE A 36 9.40 2.99 1.17
N ARG A 37 8.84 2.04 1.94
CA ARG A 37 9.04 0.61 1.73
C ARG A 37 7.74 -0.04 1.30
N VAL A 38 7.82 -0.91 0.30
CA VAL A 38 6.72 -1.77 -0.13
C VAL A 38 7.18 -3.21 0.03
N ASP A 39 6.47 -3.97 0.86
CA ASP A 39 6.79 -5.36 1.20
C ASP A 39 8.23 -5.53 1.70
N GLY A 40 8.69 -4.58 2.52
CA GLY A 40 10.05 -4.55 3.07
C GLY A 40 11.13 -4.04 2.11
N LYS A 41 10.82 -3.82 0.83
CA LYS A 41 11.76 -3.26 -0.15
C LYS A 41 11.65 -1.74 -0.19
N GLU A 42 12.77 -1.04 -0.02
CA GLU A 42 12.84 0.40 -0.23
C GLU A 42 12.63 0.74 -1.71
N ILE A 43 11.65 1.61 -1.98
CA ILE A 43 11.33 2.10 -3.32
C ILE A 43 11.57 3.59 -3.48
N VAL A 44 11.55 4.35 -2.38
CA VAL A 44 11.88 5.78 -2.34
C VAL A 44 12.74 6.05 -1.12
N ARG A 45 13.80 6.84 -1.32
CA ARG A 45 14.68 7.35 -0.26
C ARG A 45 15.03 8.81 -0.55
N ARG A 46 14.82 9.66 0.46
CA ARG A 46 15.28 11.04 0.54
C ARG A 46 16.00 11.18 1.87
N ASP A 47 17.32 11.37 1.86
CA ASP A 47 18.07 11.45 3.13
C ASP A 47 17.94 12.82 3.81
N TRP A 48 17.60 13.87 3.05
CA TRP A 48 17.40 15.20 3.57
C TRP A 48 16.39 16.01 2.72
N MET A 49 15.51 16.76 3.39
CA MET A 49 14.59 17.70 2.74
C MET A 49 14.40 18.94 3.62
N PHE A 50 14.45 20.13 3.00
CA PHE A 50 14.20 21.39 3.71
C PHE A 50 12.73 21.53 4.17
N LYS A 51 11.77 21.05 3.36
CA LYS A 51 10.34 21.06 3.70
C LYS A 51 9.93 19.73 4.30
N LEU A 52 9.33 19.78 5.49
CA LEU A 52 8.83 18.60 6.21
C LEU A 52 7.45 18.15 5.69
N VAL A 53 6.62 19.08 5.23
CA VAL A 53 5.33 18.80 4.58
C VAL A 53 5.47 18.63 3.06
N GLY A 54 4.52 17.95 2.42
CA GLY A 54 4.50 17.76 0.97
C GLY A 54 4.02 16.36 0.57
N LYS A 55 4.30 15.99 -0.68
CA LYS A 55 3.83 14.73 -1.27
C LYS A 55 4.98 13.88 -1.79
N GLU A 56 4.88 12.57 -1.60
CA GLU A 56 5.69 11.57 -2.28
C GLU A 56 4.80 10.75 -3.20
N VAL A 57 5.23 10.56 -4.45
CA VAL A 57 4.47 9.84 -5.48
C VAL A 57 5.26 8.59 -5.88
N PHE A 58 4.58 7.44 -5.94
CA PHE A 58 5.17 6.17 -6.34
C PHE A 58 4.10 5.26 -6.96
N SER A 59 4.51 4.09 -7.47
CA SER A 59 3.59 3.12 -8.07
C SER A 59 3.84 1.71 -7.56
N ILE A 60 2.79 0.90 -7.50
CA ILE A 60 2.84 -0.56 -7.32
C ILE A 60 2.06 -1.16 -8.49
N GLY A 61 2.76 -1.85 -9.40
CA GLY A 61 2.19 -2.21 -10.70
C GLY A 61 1.74 -0.96 -11.47
N GLU A 62 0.50 -0.99 -11.96
CA GLU A 62 -0.11 0.14 -12.69
C GLU A 62 -0.80 1.16 -11.77
N MET A 63 -0.91 0.86 -10.47
CA MET A 63 -1.59 1.70 -9.50
C MET A 63 -0.67 2.82 -9.02
N LYS A 64 -1.16 4.06 -9.06
CA LYS A 64 -0.45 5.24 -8.58
C LYS A 64 -0.80 5.54 -7.13
N PHE A 65 0.21 5.78 -6.31
CA PHE A 65 0.10 6.10 -4.89
C PHE A 65 0.67 7.48 -4.60
N VAL A 66 0.06 8.17 -3.64
CA VAL A 66 0.54 9.44 -3.12
C VAL A 66 0.49 9.42 -1.60
N ILE A 67 1.63 9.56 -0.94
CA ILE A 67 1.68 9.85 0.49
C ILE A 67 1.75 11.36 0.66
N THR A 68 0.82 11.93 1.41
CA THR A 68 0.83 13.36 1.77
C THR A 68 1.21 13.50 3.24
N VAL A 69 2.15 14.41 3.51
CA VAL A 69 2.55 14.85 4.84
C VAL A 69 2.00 16.25 5.04
N GLU A 70 1.13 16.41 6.03
CA GLU A 70 0.50 17.68 6.39
C GLU A 70 0.86 18.07 7.83
N ALA A 71 0.92 19.37 8.11
CA ALA A 71 1.11 19.84 9.47
C ALA A 71 -0.22 19.71 10.24
N ALA A 72 -0.15 19.10 11.42
CA ALA A 72 -1.28 18.97 12.34
C ALA A 72 -0.93 19.68 13.65
N GLY A 73 -1.47 20.88 13.85
CA GLY A 73 -1.12 21.71 15.00
C GLY A 73 0.32 22.24 14.95
N THR A 74 0.92 22.49 16.12
CA THR A 74 2.21 23.21 16.21
C THR A 74 3.44 22.32 16.00
N PHE A 75 3.39 21.05 16.41
CA PHE A 75 4.54 20.15 16.38
C PHE A 75 4.19 18.71 15.94
N ALA A 76 3.04 18.50 15.31
CA ALA A 76 2.65 17.18 14.81
C ALA A 76 2.41 17.20 13.30
N TYR A 77 2.43 16.00 12.73
CA TYR A 77 2.22 15.75 11.31
C TYR A 77 1.17 14.68 11.14
N GLU A 78 0.35 14.84 10.11
CA GLU A 78 -0.57 13.82 9.63
C GLU A 78 -0.08 13.22 8.32
N TYR A 79 -0.36 11.94 8.17
CA TYR A 79 0.08 11.13 7.04
C TYR A 79 -1.14 10.47 6.40
N SER A 80 -1.38 10.80 5.14
CA SER A 80 -2.47 10.22 4.37
C SER A 80 -1.94 9.54 3.13
N LEU A 81 -2.66 8.50 2.69
CA LEU A 81 -2.38 7.77 1.46
C LEU A 81 -3.55 7.99 0.49
N GLU A 82 -3.22 8.27 -0.76
CA GLU A 82 -4.14 8.22 -1.89
C GLU A 82 -3.74 7.09 -2.84
N VAL A 83 -4.74 6.41 -3.41
CA VAL A 83 -4.58 5.37 -4.42
C VAL A 83 -5.43 5.75 -5.63
N ASN A 84 -4.79 5.93 -6.80
CA ASN A 84 -5.42 6.43 -8.03
C ASN A 84 -6.28 7.68 -7.81
N GLY A 85 -5.77 8.64 -7.03
CA GLY A 85 -6.44 9.92 -6.73
C GLY A 85 -7.62 9.81 -5.75
N LYS A 86 -7.80 8.67 -5.09
CA LYS A 86 -8.80 8.48 -4.04
C LYS A 86 -8.12 8.33 -2.69
N ALA A 87 -8.66 8.97 -1.65
CA ALA A 87 -8.22 8.71 -0.28
C ALA A 87 -8.30 7.21 0.04
N TYR A 88 -7.30 6.70 0.77
CA TYR A 88 -7.13 5.26 1.02
C TYR A 88 -8.37 4.62 1.65
N GLU A 89 -9.05 5.28 2.57
CA GLU A 89 -10.29 4.75 3.18
C GLU A 89 -11.38 4.51 2.14
N LYS A 90 -11.63 5.50 1.27
CA LYS A 90 -12.59 5.39 0.17
C LYS A 90 -12.18 4.31 -0.83
N PHE A 91 -10.88 4.21 -1.14
CA PHE A 91 -10.35 3.16 -2.00
C PHE A 91 -10.57 1.77 -1.38
N ARG A 92 -10.28 1.60 -0.09
CA ARG A 92 -10.45 0.35 0.66
C ARG A 92 -11.91 -0.11 0.67
N GLU A 93 -12.83 0.80 0.94
CA GLU A 93 -14.26 0.51 0.89
C GLU A 93 -14.70 0.04 -0.50
N GLN A 94 -14.27 0.74 -1.56
CA GLN A 94 -14.57 0.36 -2.95
C GLN A 94 -13.96 -0.98 -3.31
N GLN A 95 -12.71 -1.23 -2.95
CA GLN A 95 -12.04 -2.51 -3.19
C GLN A 95 -12.76 -3.66 -2.49
N SER A 96 -13.25 -3.47 -1.26
CA SER A 96 -14.01 -4.52 -0.57
C SER A 96 -15.35 -4.87 -1.25
N LYS A 97 -15.93 -3.90 -1.98
CA LYS A 97 -17.13 -4.12 -2.79
C LYS A 97 -16.81 -4.81 -4.10
N LEU A 98 -15.74 -4.42 -4.79
CA LEU A 98 -15.35 -4.94 -6.10
C LEU A 98 -14.69 -6.32 -6.04
N LEU A 99 -13.85 -6.55 -5.02
CA LEU A 99 -13.09 -7.80 -4.88
C LEU A 99 -13.70 -8.69 -3.80
N GLN A 100 -13.71 -9.99 -4.07
CA GLN A 100 -13.87 -11.03 -3.06
C GLN A 100 -12.60 -11.89 -3.08
N ALA A 101 -11.95 -12.02 -1.94
CA ALA A 101 -10.68 -12.76 -1.86
C ALA A 101 -10.76 -13.87 -0.82
N TRP A 102 -10.15 -15.01 -1.15
CA TRP A 102 -10.00 -16.17 -0.29
C TRP A 102 -8.53 -16.58 -0.24
N ASN A 103 -8.08 -16.99 0.93
CA ASN A 103 -6.80 -17.68 1.08
C ASN A 103 -7.13 -19.16 1.28
N VAL A 104 -6.74 -20.01 0.34
CA VAL A 104 -7.01 -21.44 0.35
C VAL A 104 -5.71 -22.22 0.41
N ARG A 105 -5.75 -23.43 0.98
CA ARG A 105 -4.60 -24.34 0.99
C ARG A 105 -4.87 -25.48 0.01
N ILE A 106 -4.07 -25.58 -1.05
CA ILE A 106 -4.15 -26.63 -2.09
C ILE A 106 -2.78 -27.29 -2.15
N ASP A 107 -2.74 -28.62 -2.05
CA ASP A 107 -1.50 -29.41 -2.06
C ASP A 107 -0.43 -28.93 -1.07
N GLY A 108 -0.87 -28.46 0.10
CA GLY A 108 0.01 -27.96 1.16
C GLY A 108 0.47 -26.52 0.97
N ASN A 109 0.26 -25.90 -0.19
CA ASN A 109 0.61 -24.52 -0.52
C ASN A 109 -0.56 -23.57 -0.26
N ASN A 110 -0.26 -22.34 0.19
CA ASN A 110 -1.26 -21.28 0.35
C ASN A 110 -1.41 -20.53 -0.97
N HIS A 111 -2.65 -20.44 -1.45
CA HIS A 111 -3.01 -19.69 -2.66
C HIS A 111 -3.98 -18.58 -2.30
N ARG A 112 -3.81 -17.42 -2.92
CA ARG A 112 -4.78 -16.32 -2.86
C ARG A 112 -5.63 -16.35 -4.13
N ILE A 113 -6.92 -16.59 -3.97
CA ILE A 113 -7.91 -16.49 -5.04
C ILE A 113 -8.63 -15.17 -4.87
N CYS A 114 -8.68 -14.34 -5.91
CA CYS A 114 -9.43 -13.10 -5.93
C CYS A 114 -10.42 -13.10 -7.10
N LEU A 115 -11.70 -12.92 -6.80
CA LEU A 115 -12.76 -12.68 -7.76
C LEU A 115 -13.02 -11.18 -7.86
N GLU A 116 -12.91 -10.63 -9.06
CA GLU A 116 -13.42 -9.30 -9.39
C GLU A 116 -14.89 -9.42 -9.79
N LYS A 117 -15.79 -8.95 -8.93
CA LYS A 117 -17.24 -9.25 -9.02
C LYS A 117 -17.90 -8.66 -10.26
N GLU A 118 -17.37 -7.56 -10.80
CA GLU A 118 -17.96 -6.86 -11.94
C GLU A 118 -17.58 -7.53 -13.27
N THR A 119 -16.29 -7.83 -13.47
CA THR A 119 -15.79 -8.49 -14.68
C THR A 119 -15.92 -10.01 -14.62
N VAL A 120 -16.15 -10.57 -13.42
CA VAL A 120 -16.11 -12.01 -13.14
C VAL A 120 -14.71 -12.59 -13.39
N ASP A 121 -13.69 -11.74 -13.40
CA ASP A 121 -12.30 -12.17 -13.56
C ASP A 121 -11.82 -12.86 -12.29
N VAL A 122 -11.18 -14.01 -12.48
CA VAL A 122 -10.55 -14.76 -11.39
C VAL A 122 -9.05 -14.58 -11.47
N TRP A 123 -8.46 -14.25 -10.33
CA TRP A 123 -7.02 -14.12 -10.14
C TRP A 123 -6.55 -15.17 -9.14
N VAL A 124 -5.47 -15.88 -9.48
CA VAL A 124 -4.80 -16.83 -8.58
C VAL A 124 -3.35 -16.40 -8.44
N ASP A 125 -2.94 -16.09 -7.21
CA ASP A 125 -1.58 -15.61 -6.88
C ASP A 125 -1.11 -14.44 -7.77
N GLY A 126 -2.03 -13.52 -8.05
CA GLY A 126 -1.80 -12.34 -8.88
C GLY A 126 -1.76 -12.57 -10.38
N LYS A 127 -2.14 -13.75 -10.85
CA LYS A 127 -2.31 -14.03 -12.28
C LYS A 127 -3.78 -14.21 -12.59
N LYS A 128 -4.30 -13.44 -13.54
CA LYS A 128 -5.63 -13.65 -14.12
C LYS A 128 -5.66 -15.03 -14.79
N ILE A 129 -6.70 -15.81 -14.51
CA ILE A 129 -6.93 -17.12 -15.10
C ILE A 129 -8.19 -17.07 -15.96
N ASP A 130 -8.20 -17.87 -17.04
CA ASP A 130 -9.42 -18.10 -17.82
C ASP A 130 -10.31 -19.08 -17.06
N ALA A 131 -11.36 -18.55 -16.44
CA ALA A 131 -12.40 -19.37 -15.84
C ALA A 131 -13.34 -19.87 -16.96
N ALA A 132 -13.12 -21.08 -17.46
CA ALA A 132 -14.08 -21.72 -18.35
C ALA A 132 -15.36 -22.05 -17.56
N VAL A 133 -16.50 -21.53 -18.01
CA VAL A 133 -17.81 -21.95 -17.51
C VAL A 133 -18.19 -23.19 -18.32
N SER A 134 -18.15 -24.36 -17.69
CA SER A 134 -18.63 -25.63 -18.26
C SER A 134 -20.12 -25.81 -18.05
#